data_AF-A0A429ZPE3-F1
#
_entry.id   AF-A0A429ZPE3-F1
#
_cell.length_a   1.000
_cell.length_b   1.000
_cell.length_c   1.000
_cell.angle_alpha   90.00
_cell.angle_beta   90.00
_cell.angle_gamma   90.00
#
_symmetry.space_group_name_H-M   'P 1'
#
loop_
_entity.id
_entity.type
_entity.pdbx_description
1 polymer ?
#
loop_
_entity_poly.entity_id
_entity_poly.type
_entity_poly.pdbx_seq_one_letter_code
_entity_poly.pdbx_strand_id
1 'polypeptide(L)'
;MTSHLNNVLKITKSLDLQPMIWSDMFFRTLSQKGDYYEITEAITPEFVAEIPKIDLVYWDYYHQGEADYRLLIERHQQLKQNFLFAGGIWTFNGIAPNYGKTLTTTKAAFQACKKAGVQEVFTTIWLDDGAETPLLTALPGMQLVAEESYQQHPSLETVSHHFASHTRTALADFLLLNQFDETPGVALNNPHASAPSKFLLWQDPLLGLYDQTIAGLALNQHYQQLTNKLAKVSEALPQSEKSLFEFYYQLALVLSQKAELGLNIMNAYTNNDQALMATQLETVKSLQRTVAELRLRHRQLWFSDYKAFGWEVLDIRYGGLLTRLDTTRFKLENWLAGDRIISELEEIKLEHDGFGSGQSGHLGRNLYQQIVSPSKLSGV
;
A
#
# COMPACT_ATOMS: atom_id res chain seq x y z
N MET A 1 -29.31 -6.61 11.65
CA MET A 1 -28.58 -5.38 11.24
C MET A 1 -29.47 -4.14 11.40
N THR A 2 -30.63 -4.07 10.74
CA THR A 2 -31.59 -2.95 10.87
C THR A 2 -31.99 -2.61 12.31
N SER A 3 -32.19 -3.62 13.16
CA SER A 3 -32.46 -3.40 14.60
C SER A 3 -31.32 -2.64 15.32
N HIS A 4 -30.06 -3.00 15.02
CA HIS A 4 -28.90 -2.32 15.58
C HIS A 4 -28.78 -0.89 15.04
N LEU A 5 -28.90 -0.72 13.71
CA LEU A 5 -28.87 0.59 13.07
C LEU A 5 -29.93 1.53 13.66
N ASN A 6 -31.16 1.05 13.86
CA ASN A 6 -32.23 1.82 14.50
C ASN A 6 -31.91 2.25 15.94
N ASN A 7 -31.19 1.43 16.71
CA ASN A 7 -30.75 1.81 18.05
C ASN A 7 -29.67 2.89 18.01
N VAL A 8 -28.71 2.81 17.08
CA VAL A 8 -27.71 3.86 16.87
C VAL A 8 -28.38 5.16 16.41
N LEU A 9 -29.35 5.10 15.50
CA LEU A 9 -30.10 6.25 15.02
C LEU A 9 -30.89 6.97 16.13
N LYS A 10 -31.38 6.25 17.14
CA LYS A 10 -32.00 6.88 18.32
C LYS A 10 -30.99 7.70 19.11
N ILE A 11 -29.76 7.20 19.24
CA ILE A 11 -28.67 7.91 19.92
C ILE A 11 -28.28 9.16 19.12
N THR A 12 -28.02 9.04 17.82
CA THR A 12 -27.65 10.19 16.98
C THR A 12 -28.74 11.26 16.98
N LYS A 13 -30.01 10.85 16.93
CA LYS A 13 -31.15 11.76 17.06
C LYS A 13 -31.19 12.48 18.41
N SER A 14 -30.89 11.78 19.52
CA SER A 14 -30.84 12.41 20.85
C SER A 14 -29.72 13.45 20.99
N LEU A 15 -28.71 13.38 20.12
CA LEU A 15 -27.56 14.29 20.06
C LEU A 15 -27.65 15.32 18.92
N ASP A 16 -28.77 15.35 18.18
CA ASP A 16 -28.97 16.21 17.00
C ASP A 16 -27.89 16.03 15.91
N LEU A 17 -27.48 14.77 15.68
CA LEU A 17 -26.49 14.41 14.67
C LEU A 17 -27.16 13.82 13.42
N GLN A 18 -26.60 14.13 12.25
CA GLN A 18 -26.96 13.53 10.96
C GLN A 18 -25.91 12.46 10.58
N PRO A 19 -26.22 11.16 10.71
CA PRO A 19 -25.27 10.11 10.44
C PRO A 19 -25.21 9.72 8.96
N MET A 20 -24.00 9.34 8.53
CA MET A 20 -23.74 8.68 7.25
C MET A 20 -23.18 7.29 7.54
N ILE A 21 -23.47 6.29 6.69
CA ILE A 21 -22.91 4.94 6.83
C ILE A 21 -22.42 4.38 5.51
N TRP A 22 -21.38 3.54 5.55
CA TRP A 22 -20.99 2.73 4.39
C TRP A 22 -22.15 1.83 3.95
N SER A 23 -22.42 1.81 2.66
CA SER A 23 -23.62 1.17 2.09
C SER A 23 -23.45 -0.34 1.84
N ASP A 24 -22.24 -0.86 1.96
CA ASP A 24 -21.86 -2.20 1.51
C ASP A 24 -22.70 -3.31 2.13
N MET A 25 -23.06 -3.15 3.40
CA MET A 25 -23.87 -4.13 4.12
C MET A 25 -25.24 -4.37 3.47
N PHE A 26 -25.85 -3.37 2.83
CA PHE A 26 -27.14 -3.53 2.13
C PHE A 26 -26.97 -4.27 0.80
N PHE A 27 -25.87 -4.05 0.09
CA PHE A 27 -25.63 -4.70 -1.18
C PHE A 27 -25.11 -6.13 -1.02
N ARG A 28 -24.33 -6.40 0.03
CA ARG A 28 -23.90 -7.77 0.38
C ARG A 28 -25.09 -8.68 0.65
N THR A 29 -26.20 -8.18 1.20
CA THR A 29 -27.42 -8.97 1.38
C THR A 29 -28.16 -9.28 0.07
N LEU A 30 -27.85 -8.56 -1.01
CA LEU A 30 -28.41 -8.76 -2.36
C LEU A 30 -27.48 -9.59 -3.26
N SER A 31 -26.39 -10.11 -2.69
CA SER A 31 -25.43 -10.97 -3.36
C SER A 31 -25.58 -12.40 -2.87
N GLN A 32 -25.77 -13.35 -3.78
CA GLN A 32 -25.80 -14.77 -3.44
C GLN A 32 -24.50 -15.26 -2.77
N LYS A 33 -23.37 -14.60 -3.07
CA LYS A 33 -22.05 -14.93 -2.50
C LYS A 33 -21.64 -13.98 -1.36
N GLY A 34 -22.48 -13.00 -1.02
CA GLY A 34 -22.13 -11.96 -0.06
C GLY A 34 -21.06 -10.98 -0.54
N ASP A 35 -20.80 -10.92 -1.86
CA ASP A 35 -19.87 -9.97 -2.46
C ASP A 35 -20.58 -8.63 -2.69
N TYR A 36 -19.97 -7.55 -2.23
CA TYR A 36 -20.48 -6.20 -2.36
C TYR A 36 -20.64 -5.76 -3.83
N TYR A 37 -19.71 -6.17 -4.70
CA TYR A 37 -19.69 -5.76 -6.11
C TYR A 37 -20.53 -6.67 -7.01
N GLU A 38 -20.96 -7.84 -6.52
CA GLU A 38 -21.79 -8.79 -7.26
C GLU A 38 -23.25 -8.73 -6.78
N ILE A 39 -24.01 -7.74 -7.26
CA ILE A 39 -25.45 -7.60 -6.94
C ILE A 39 -26.26 -8.47 -7.90
N THR A 40 -26.72 -9.62 -7.40
CA THR A 40 -27.48 -10.61 -8.17
C THR A 40 -28.99 -10.46 -8.03
N GLU A 41 -29.46 -9.90 -6.92
CA GLU A 41 -30.88 -9.78 -6.61
C GLU A 41 -31.46 -8.41 -7.01
N ALA A 42 -32.77 -8.37 -7.27
CA ALA A 42 -33.47 -7.14 -7.56
C ALA A 42 -33.71 -6.33 -6.27
N ILE A 43 -33.53 -5.02 -6.35
CA ILE A 43 -33.90 -4.09 -5.26
C ILE A 43 -35.42 -3.93 -5.27
N THR A 44 -36.11 -4.55 -4.30
CA THR A 44 -37.57 -4.48 -4.19
C THR A 44 -38.04 -3.28 -3.36
N PRO A 45 -39.28 -2.80 -3.53
CA PRO A 45 -39.85 -1.76 -2.67
C PRO A 45 -39.83 -2.11 -1.18
N GLU A 46 -40.05 -3.38 -0.85
CA GLU A 46 -40.02 -3.88 0.54
C GLU A 46 -38.62 -3.75 1.12
N PHE A 47 -37.59 -4.13 0.37
CA PHE A 47 -36.20 -3.98 0.79
C PHE A 47 -35.84 -2.51 1.05
N VAL A 48 -36.24 -1.62 0.15
CA VAL A 48 -36.03 -0.17 0.32
C VAL A 48 -36.72 0.37 1.57
N ALA A 49 -37.94 -0.11 1.88
CA ALA A 49 -38.68 0.32 3.05
C ALA A 49 -38.07 -0.15 4.38
N GLU A 50 -37.27 -1.22 4.37
CA GLU A 50 -36.53 -1.70 5.55
C GLU A 50 -35.31 -0.84 5.90
N ILE A 51 -34.80 -0.06 4.94
CA ILE A 51 -33.66 0.83 5.16
C ILE A 51 -34.15 2.08 5.90
N PRO A 52 -33.70 2.33 7.14
CA PRO A 52 -34.06 3.55 7.84
C PRO A 52 -33.47 4.76 7.11
N LYS A 53 -34.16 5.90 7.17
CA LYS A 53 -33.70 7.13 6.52
C LYS A 53 -32.31 7.54 7.04
N ILE A 54 -31.31 7.46 6.17
CA ILE A 54 -29.90 7.72 6.48
C ILE A 54 -29.15 8.05 5.18
N ASP A 55 -28.08 8.82 5.28
CA ASP A 55 -27.22 9.09 4.13
C ASP A 55 -26.28 7.89 3.92
N LEU A 56 -26.24 7.37 2.70
CA LEU A 56 -25.44 6.22 2.33
C LEU A 56 -24.13 6.65 1.66
N VAL A 57 -23.03 6.01 2.05
CA VAL A 57 -21.72 6.25 1.47
C VAL A 57 -21.40 5.10 0.52
N TYR A 58 -21.50 5.39 -0.77
CA TYR A 58 -21.01 4.53 -1.83
C TYR A 58 -19.48 4.61 -1.87
N TRP A 59 -18.78 3.56 -1.43
CA TRP A 59 -17.32 3.49 -1.53
C TRP A 59 -16.86 2.57 -2.65
N ASP A 60 -15.88 3.04 -3.42
CA ASP A 60 -15.16 2.21 -4.40
C ASP A 60 -13.80 2.83 -4.71
N TYR A 61 -12.75 2.02 -4.53
CA TYR A 61 -11.35 2.40 -4.70
C TYR A 61 -10.65 1.56 -5.77
N TYR A 62 -11.33 0.58 -6.38
CA TYR A 62 -10.67 -0.51 -7.10
C TYR A 62 -10.95 -0.49 -8.59
N HIS A 63 -12.17 -0.12 -9.00
CA HIS A 63 -12.55 -0.15 -10.40
C HIS A 63 -11.84 0.94 -11.19
N GLN A 64 -11.47 0.60 -12.42
CA GLN A 64 -10.69 1.49 -13.31
C GLN A 64 -11.54 2.02 -14.47
N GLY A 65 -12.74 1.47 -14.69
CA GLY A 65 -13.65 1.88 -15.75
C GLY A 65 -14.85 2.65 -15.21
N GLU A 66 -15.27 3.69 -15.93
CA GLU A 66 -16.49 4.47 -15.61
C GLU A 66 -17.74 3.59 -15.49
N ALA A 67 -17.84 2.53 -16.32
CA ALA A 67 -19.01 1.66 -16.39
C ALA A 67 -19.29 0.94 -15.07
N ASP A 68 -18.24 0.54 -14.35
CA ASP A 68 -18.35 -0.14 -13.06
C ASP A 68 -18.95 0.79 -12.00
N TYR A 69 -18.45 2.04 -11.94
CA TYR A 69 -18.98 3.06 -11.04
C TYR A 69 -20.43 3.40 -11.38
N ARG A 70 -20.76 3.56 -12.66
CA ARG A 70 -22.13 3.90 -13.09
C ARG A 70 -23.13 2.83 -12.66
N LEU A 71 -22.78 1.54 -12.80
CA LEU A 71 -23.63 0.45 -12.37
C LEU A 71 -23.99 0.57 -10.89
N LEU A 72 -23.00 0.76 -10.01
CA LEU A 72 -23.26 0.88 -8.58
C LEU A 72 -23.95 2.19 -8.20
N ILE A 73 -23.68 3.30 -8.90
CA ILE A 73 -24.42 4.55 -8.72
C ILE A 73 -25.91 4.36 -9.04
N GLU A 74 -26.25 3.71 -10.16
CA GLU A 74 -27.64 3.41 -10.53
C GLU A 74 -28.33 2.54 -9.46
N ARG A 75 -27.60 1.59 -8.86
CA ARG A 75 -28.10 0.77 -7.75
C ARG A 75 -28.33 1.58 -6.48
N HIS A 76 -27.46 2.52 -6.14
CA HIS A 76 -27.67 3.42 -5.01
C HIS A 76 -28.88 4.34 -5.21
N GLN A 77 -29.09 4.85 -6.43
CA GLN A 77 -30.27 5.65 -6.77
C GLN A 77 -31.58 4.85 -6.59
N GLN A 78 -31.57 3.53 -6.86
CA GLN A 78 -32.72 2.65 -6.64
C GLN A 78 -33.11 2.51 -5.16
N LEU A 79 -32.17 2.72 -4.23
CA LEU A 79 -32.46 2.68 -2.79
C LEU A 79 -33.29 3.87 -2.30
N LYS A 80 -33.48 4.91 -3.13
CA LYS A 80 -34.25 6.12 -2.79
C LYS A 80 -33.83 6.77 -1.47
N GLN A 81 -32.57 6.58 -1.09
CA GLN A 81 -31.89 7.29 -0.02
C GLN A 81 -31.03 8.39 -0.63
N ASN A 82 -30.67 9.38 0.17
CA ASN A 82 -29.53 10.22 -0.15
C ASN A 82 -28.27 9.35 -0.15
N PHE A 83 -27.38 9.60 -1.10
CA PHE A 83 -26.06 8.99 -1.07
C PHE A 83 -25.01 9.96 -1.60
N LEU A 84 -23.79 9.67 -1.20
CA LEU A 84 -22.58 10.36 -1.58
C LEU A 84 -21.51 9.33 -1.95
N PHE A 85 -20.49 9.78 -2.67
CA PHE A 85 -19.43 8.89 -3.13
C PHE A 85 -18.15 9.08 -2.30
N ALA A 86 -17.48 7.96 -2.01
CA ALA A 86 -16.17 7.94 -1.38
C ALA A 86 -15.16 7.26 -2.31
N GLY A 87 -14.21 8.06 -2.81
CA GLY A 87 -13.03 7.60 -3.54
C GLY A 87 -11.84 7.34 -2.61
N GLY A 88 -10.72 6.87 -3.15
CA GLY A 88 -9.55 6.47 -2.37
C GLY A 88 -8.23 6.97 -2.95
N ILE A 89 -7.43 7.62 -2.12
CA ILE A 89 -6.01 7.89 -2.41
C ILE A 89 -5.20 6.73 -1.87
N TRP A 90 -4.58 5.98 -2.78
CA TRP A 90 -3.92 4.72 -2.47
C TRP A 90 -2.61 4.92 -1.72
N THR A 91 -2.72 4.91 -0.40
CA THR A 91 -1.63 4.96 0.61
C THR A 91 -1.68 3.75 1.55
N PHE A 92 -2.51 2.76 1.23
CA PHE A 92 -2.82 1.61 2.08
C PHE A 92 -2.42 0.26 1.47
N ASN A 93 -1.68 0.26 0.35
CA ASN A 93 -1.16 -0.99 -0.24
C ASN A 93 0.14 -1.46 0.43
N GLY A 94 0.92 -0.56 1.03
CA GLY A 94 2.15 -0.91 1.73
C GLY A 94 2.85 0.28 2.39
N ILE A 95 4.15 0.42 2.12
CA ILE A 95 5.02 1.49 2.66
C ILE A 95 5.22 2.65 1.65
N ALA A 96 4.71 2.48 0.43
CA ALA A 96 4.75 3.49 -0.63
C ALA A 96 3.36 3.73 -1.23
N PRO A 97 3.09 4.96 -1.72
CA PRO A 97 1.84 5.28 -2.37
C PRO A 97 1.74 4.62 -3.75
N ASN A 98 0.51 4.37 -4.20
CA ASN A 98 0.21 3.94 -5.57
C ASN A 98 -0.52 5.05 -6.33
N TYR A 99 0.26 5.94 -6.93
CA TYR A 99 -0.28 7.07 -7.70
C TYR A 99 -0.92 6.63 -9.01
N GLY A 100 -0.37 5.61 -9.69
CA GLY A 100 -0.95 5.07 -10.92
C GLY A 100 -2.40 4.62 -10.72
N LYS A 101 -2.66 3.89 -9.63
CA LYS A 101 -4.01 3.47 -9.25
C LYS A 101 -4.87 4.62 -8.77
N THR A 102 -4.33 5.53 -7.95
CA THR A 102 -5.06 6.74 -7.50
C THR A 102 -5.55 7.56 -8.70
N LEU A 103 -4.67 7.84 -9.67
CA LEU A 103 -5.00 8.62 -10.87
C LEU A 103 -6.10 7.95 -11.69
N THR A 104 -5.95 6.66 -11.95
CA THR A 104 -6.89 5.89 -12.79
C THR A 104 -8.28 5.80 -12.14
N THR A 105 -8.33 5.40 -10.87
CA THR A 105 -9.60 5.19 -10.14
C THR A 105 -10.32 6.51 -9.89
N THR A 106 -9.61 7.57 -9.47
CA THR A 106 -10.20 8.89 -9.23
C THR A 106 -10.82 9.45 -10.51
N LYS A 107 -10.12 9.41 -11.64
CA LYS A 107 -10.66 9.91 -12.92
C LYS A 107 -11.92 9.17 -13.35
N ALA A 108 -11.90 7.84 -13.30
CA ALA A 108 -13.05 7.01 -13.65
C ALA A 108 -14.25 7.29 -12.73
N ALA A 109 -14.02 7.40 -11.43
CA ALA A 109 -15.04 7.69 -10.45
C ALA A 109 -15.67 9.07 -10.62
N PHE A 110 -14.86 10.12 -10.77
CA PHE A 110 -15.34 11.48 -10.96
C PHE A 110 -16.11 11.64 -12.28
N GLN A 111 -15.66 10.98 -13.35
CA GLN A 111 -16.38 10.95 -14.61
C GLN A 111 -17.79 10.36 -14.45
N ALA A 112 -17.92 9.24 -13.73
CA ALA A 112 -19.21 8.63 -13.44
C ALA A 112 -20.09 9.50 -12.52
N CYS A 113 -19.51 10.02 -11.45
CA CYS A 113 -20.20 10.89 -10.48
C CYS A 113 -20.77 12.15 -11.13
N LYS A 114 -19.98 12.85 -11.96
CA LYS A 114 -20.39 14.06 -12.69
C LYS A 114 -21.56 13.77 -13.63
N LYS A 115 -21.49 12.68 -14.40
CA LYS A 115 -22.57 12.29 -15.33
C LYS A 115 -23.85 11.90 -14.61
N ALA A 116 -23.73 11.25 -13.46
CA ALA A 116 -24.87 10.81 -12.66
C ALA A 116 -25.43 11.92 -11.74
N GLY A 117 -24.79 13.10 -11.68
CA GLY A 117 -25.22 14.21 -10.85
C GLY A 117 -25.02 14.00 -9.35
N VAL A 118 -24.03 13.19 -8.94
CA VAL A 118 -23.65 13.01 -7.53
C VAL A 118 -23.13 14.35 -6.99
N GLN A 119 -23.75 14.86 -5.92
CA GLN A 119 -23.48 16.19 -5.39
C GLN A 119 -22.31 16.22 -4.40
N GLU A 120 -22.11 15.13 -3.67
CA GLU A 120 -21.13 15.06 -2.60
C GLU A 120 -20.15 13.90 -2.85
N VAL A 121 -18.87 14.24 -2.83
CA VAL A 121 -17.76 13.30 -2.93
C VAL A 121 -16.80 13.61 -1.79
N PHE A 122 -16.36 12.59 -1.06
CA PHE A 122 -15.17 12.72 -0.23
C PHE A 122 -14.14 11.66 -0.60
N THR A 123 -12.91 11.86 -0.14
CA THR A 123 -11.79 10.98 -0.46
C THR A 123 -11.20 10.39 0.80
N THR A 124 -10.96 9.09 0.77
CA THR A 124 -10.38 8.32 1.86
C THR A 124 -8.88 8.18 1.70
N ILE A 125 -8.18 8.23 2.82
CA ILE A 125 -6.75 7.97 2.95
C ILE A 125 -6.63 6.91 4.05
N TRP A 126 -6.84 5.64 3.68
CA TRP A 126 -6.74 4.53 4.63
C TRP A 126 -5.28 4.29 5.03
N LEU A 127 -5.09 3.64 6.18
CA LEU A 127 -3.78 3.44 6.80
C LEU A 127 -3.60 1.96 7.20
N ASP A 128 -3.99 1.07 6.29
CA ASP A 128 -4.05 -0.38 6.53
C ASP A 128 -2.71 -0.94 7.04
N ASP A 129 -2.81 -1.91 7.95
CA ASP A 129 -1.69 -2.72 8.44
C ASP A 129 -0.50 -1.90 8.96
N GLY A 130 -0.79 -0.91 9.82
CA GLY A 130 0.22 -0.21 10.60
C GLY A 130 0.60 1.19 10.10
N ALA A 131 -0.17 1.77 9.17
CA ALA A 131 0.04 3.15 8.70
C ALA A 131 1.47 3.42 8.18
N GLU A 132 2.04 2.46 7.45
CA GLU A 132 3.45 2.48 7.03
C GLU A 132 3.75 3.53 5.95
N THR A 133 2.76 3.91 5.14
CA THR A 133 2.90 4.97 4.15
C THR A 133 2.67 6.34 4.83
N PRO A 134 3.63 7.28 4.76
CA PRO A 134 3.48 8.59 5.37
C PRO A 134 2.31 9.40 4.82
N LEU A 135 1.58 10.12 5.69
CA LEU A 135 0.36 10.86 5.32
C LEU A 135 0.59 11.86 4.18
N LEU A 136 1.75 12.53 4.17
CA LEU A 136 2.09 13.55 3.18
C LEU A 136 2.14 13.00 1.74
N THR A 137 2.26 11.68 1.53
CA THR A 137 2.16 11.12 0.18
C THR A 137 0.74 11.18 -0.38
N ALA A 138 -0.27 11.56 0.40
CA ALA A 138 -1.62 11.75 -0.14
C ALA A 138 -1.77 13.05 -0.94
N LEU A 139 -0.85 14.03 -0.79
CA LEU A 139 -0.96 15.36 -1.38
C LEU A 139 -1.19 15.36 -2.90
N PRO A 140 -0.50 14.55 -3.73
CA PRO A 140 -0.78 14.47 -5.16
C PRO A 140 -2.22 14.04 -5.47
N GLY A 141 -2.74 13.06 -4.71
CA GLY A 141 -4.12 12.58 -4.85
C GLY A 141 -5.14 13.63 -4.42
N MET A 142 -4.85 14.37 -3.34
CA MET A 142 -5.70 15.48 -2.89
C MET A 142 -5.78 16.60 -3.93
N GLN A 143 -4.66 16.95 -4.57
CA GLN A 143 -4.67 17.93 -5.65
C GLN A 143 -5.51 17.43 -6.84
N LEU A 144 -5.35 16.17 -7.25
CA LEU A 144 -6.16 15.59 -8.33
C LEU A 144 -7.65 15.67 -8.02
N VAL A 145 -8.06 15.28 -6.81
CA VAL A 145 -9.46 15.33 -6.36
C VAL A 145 -9.98 16.77 -6.37
N ALA A 146 -9.17 17.74 -5.96
CA ALA A 146 -9.54 19.15 -6.04
C ALA A 146 -9.77 19.57 -7.50
N GLU A 147 -8.84 19.28 -8.42
CA GLU A 147 -9.02 19.61 -9.83
C GLU A 147 -10.25 18.95 -10.45
N GLU A 148 -10.50 17.68 -10.13
CA GLU A 148 -11.68 16.96 -10.60
C GLU A 148 -12.97 17.55 -10.03
N SER A 149 -12.94 18.14 -8.83
CA SER A 149 -14.11 18.78 -8.22
C SER A 149 -14.43 20.14 -8.83
N TYR A 150 -13.41 20.91 -9.22
CA TYR A 150 -13.57 22.27 -9.76
C TYR A 150 -13.64 22.33 -11.30
N GLN A 151 -13.22 21.27 -12.00
CA GLN A 151 -13.15 21.23 -13.47
C GLN A 151 -13.84 19.99 -14.03
N GLN A 152 -14.40 20.10 -15.24
CA GLN A 152 -15.04 18.95 -15.89
C GLN A 152 -14.02 17.87 -16.28
N HIS A 153 -12.88 18.27 -16.86
CA HIS A 153 -11.84 17.35 -17.35
C HIS A 153 -10.44 17.95 -17.14
N PRO A 154 -9.91 17.95 -15.91
CA PRO A 154 -8.58 18.52 -15.65
C PRO A 154 -7.47 17.69 -16.32
N SER A 155 -6.48 18.37 -16.90
CA SER A 155 -5.27 17.71 -17.41
C SER A 155 -4.26 17.48 -16.29
N LEU A 156 -3.34 16.53 -16.49
CA LEU A 156 -2.24 16.32 -15.54
C LEU A 156 -1.31 17.54 -15.46
N GLU A 157 -1.24 18.34 -16.52
CA GLU A 157 -0.47 19.60 -16.54
C GLU A 157 -1.09 20.62 -15.57
N THR A 158 -2.41 20.74 -15.55
CA THR A 158 -3.12 21.61 -14.60
C THR A 158 -2.92 21.13 -13.16
N VAL A 159 -3.06 19.82 -12.91
CA VAL A 159 -2.78 19.22 -11.60
C VAL A 159 -1.32 19.52 -11.17
N SER A 160 -0.36 19.34 -12.08
CA SER A 160 1.06 19.61 -11.81
C SER A 160 1.34 21.07 -11.49
N HIS A 161 0.75 21.99 -12.26
CA HIS A 161 0.89 23.43 -12.07
C HIS A 161 0.36 23.88 -10.70
N HIS A 162 -0.87 23.48 -10.35
CA HIS A 162 -1.45 23.83 -9.06
C HIS A 162 -0.79 23.10 -7.90
N PHE A 163 -0.38 21.84 -8.07
CA PHE A 163 0.39 21.14 -7.05
C PHE A 163 1.66 21.92 -6.69
N ALA A 164 2.42 22.36 -7.71
CA ALA A 164 3.64 23.13 -7.51
C ALA A 164 3.38 24.51 -6.90
N SER A 165 2.26 25.17 -7.20
CA SER A 165 1.92 26.46 -6.58
C SER A 165 1.58 26.32 -5.10
N HIS A 166 0.92 25.22 -4.69
CA HIS A 166 0.54 24.98 -3.29
C HIS A 166 1.68 24.42 -2.44
N THR A 167 2.48 23.50 -2.99
CA THR A 167 3.52 22.78 -2.24
C THR A 167 4.91 23.37 -2.41
N ARG A 168 5.14 24.11 -3.51
CA ARG A 168 6.47 24.54 -3.98
C ARG A 168 7.37 23.38 -4.43
N THR A 169 6.76 22.24 -4.74
CA THR A 169 7.46 21.03 -5.21
C THR A 169 6.86 20.54 -6.51
N ALA A 170 7.70 19.99 -7.39
CA ALA A 170 7.21 19.42 -8.63
C ALA A 170 6.41 18.14 -8.36
N LEU A 171 5.22 18.03 -8.96
CA LEU A 171 4.42 16.80 -8.88
C LEU A 171 5.23 15.57 -9.33
N ALA A 172 6.08 15.74 -10.33
CA ALA A 172 6.95 14.69 -10.86
C ALA A 172 7.87 14.07 -9.78
N ASP A 173 8.31 14.84 -8.79
CA ASP A 173 9.16 14.36 -7.71
C ASP A 173 8.39 13.39 -6.81
N PHE A 174 7.14 13.73 -6.46
CA PHE A 174 6.26 12.80 -5.75
C PHE A 174 5.96 11.56 -6.58
N LEU A 175 5.71 11.71 -7.88
CA LEU A 175 5.41 10.57 -8.76
C LEU A 175 6.57 9.56 -8.86
N LEU A 176 7.81 9.92 -8.50
CA LEU A 176 8.89 8.95 -8.37
C LEU A 176 8.60 7.87 -7.33
N LEU A 177 7.84 8.18 -6.27
CA LEU A 177 7.51 7.20 -5.22
C LEU A 177 6.65 6.05 -5.75
N ASN A 178 5.96 6.22 -6.88
CA ASN A 178 5.23 5.14 -7.54
C ASN A 178 6.16 3.97 -7.95
N GLN A 179 7.45 4.25 -8.21
CA GLN A 179 8.45 3.24 -8.58
C GLN A 179 8.84 2.33 -7.40
N PHE A 180 8.40 2.58 -6.18
CA PHE A 180 8.60 1.60 -5.10
C PHE A 180 7.82 0.32 -5.35
N ASP A 181 6.61 0.43 -5.92
CA ASP A 181 5.73 -0.71 -6.13
C ASP A 181 5.42 -1.00 -7.61
N GLU A 182 5.71 -0.06 -8.51
CA GLU A 182 5.75 -0.29 -9.96
C GLU A 182 7.15 -0.73 -10.41
N THR A 183 7.51 -1.95 -10.02
CA THR A 183 8.82 -2.58 -10.29
C THR A 183 8.79 -3.42 -11.57
N PRO A 184 9.94 -3.90 -12.09
CA PRO A 184 9.95 -5.02 -13.02
C PRO A 184 9.06 -6.17 -12.51
N GLY A 185 8.24 -6.75 -13.38
CA GLY A 185 7.25 -7.77 -13.02
C GLY A 185 5.89 -7.24 -12.58
N VAL A 186 5.73 -5.93 -12.37
CA VAL A 186 4.45 -5.29 -12.06
C VAL A 186 3.90 -4.55 -13.29
N ALA A 187 2.59 -4.64 -13.53
CA ALA A 187 1.93 -3.94 -14.62
C ALA A 187 2.03 -2.41 -14.44
N LEU A 188 2.12 -1.69 -15.57
CA LEU A 188 2.12 -0.23 -15.61
C LEU A 188 0.95 0.36 -14.80
N ASN A 189 1.22 1.39 -14.01
CA ASN A 189 0.31 2.03 -13.05
C ASN A 189 -0.12 1.15 -11.86
N ASN A 190 0.47 -0.03 -11.69
CA ASN A 190 0.21 -0.98 -10.60
C ASN A 190 -1.29 -1.16 -10.28
N PRO A 191 -2.13 -1.56 -11.27
CA PRO A 191 -3.59 -1.64 -11.12
C PRO A 191 -4.03 -2.64 -10.04
N HIS A 192 -3.23 -3.67 -9.78
CA HIS A 192 -3.52 -4.72 -8.81
C HIS A 192 -2.96 -4.41 -7.41
N ALA A 193 -2.29 -3.26 -7.24
CA ALA A 193 -1.70 -2.85 -5.97
C ALA A 193 -0.72 -3.88 -5.39
N SER A 194 0.18 -4.40 -6.24
CA SER A 194 1.40 -5.08 -5.80
C SER A 194 2.13 -4.21 -4.77
N ALA A 195 2.76 -4.84 -3.78
CA ALA A 195 3.49 -4.12 -2.73
C ALA A 195 4.93 -4.64 -2.53
N PRO A 196 5.76 -4.73 -3.60
CA PRO A 196 7.12 -5.23 -3.50
C PRO A 196 7.99 -4.45 -2.52
N SER A 197 7.85 -3.12 -2.43
CA SER A 197 8.64 -2.37 -1.44
C SER A 197 8.37 -2.85 0.00
N LYS A 198 7.12 -3.17 0.33
CA LYS A 198 6.72 -3.68 1.64
C LYS A 198 7.23 -5.09 1.88
N PHE A 199 6.96 -6.03 0.96
CA PHE A 199 7.36 -7.41 1.21
C PHE A 199 8.88 -7.60 1.16
N LEU A 200 9.59 -6.86 0.29
CA LEU A 200 11.05 -6.91 0.22
C LEU A 200 11.71 -6.28 1.45
N LEU A 201 11.12 -5.22 2.02
CA LEU A 201 11.61 -4.66 3.28
C LEU A 201 11.49 -5.69 4.40
N TRP A 202 10.30 -6.28 4.57
CA TRP A 202 9.99 -7.07 5.77
C TRP A 202 10.35 -8.54 5.69
N GLN A 203 10.47 -9.15 4.51
CA GLN A 203 10.78 -10.59 4.41
C GLN A 203 12.10 -10.96 5.08
N ASP A 204 12.17 -12.14 5.67
CA ASP A 204 13.41 -12.67 6.25
C ASP A 204 14.38 -13.14 5.15
N PRO A 205 15.68 -12.75 5.18
CA PRO A 205 16.64 -13.13 4.13
C PRO A 205 16.97 -14.63 4.04
N LEU A 206 16.76 -15.42 5.12
CA LEU A 206 17.01 -16.86 5.10
C LEU A 206 15.76 -17.64 4.73
N LEU A 207 14.58 -17.18 5.18
CA LEU A 207 13.31 -17.83 4.84
C LEU A 207 12.90 -17.53 3.39
N GLY A 208 13.13 -16.31 2.90
CA GLY A 208 12.99 -15.96 1.48
C GLY A 208 11.61 -16.24 0.90
N LEU A 209 10.53 -15.88 1.61
CA LEU A 209 9.15 -16.23 1.22
C LEU A 209 8.74 -15.66 -0.15
N TYR A 210 9.39 -14.59 -0.61
CA TYR A 210 9.13 -13.97 -1.92
C TYR A 210 10.26 -14.20 -2.92
N ASP A 211 11.32 -14.95 -2.57
CA ASP A 211 12.51 -15.08 -3.41
C ASP A 211 12.19 -15.71 -4.78
N GLN A 212 11.35 -16.74 -4.82
CA GLN A 212 10.90 -17.33 -6.10
C GLN A 212 10.08 -16.34 -6.93
N THR A 213 9.19 -15.57 -6.28
CA THR A 213 8.33 -14.59 -6.97
C THR A 213 9.12 -13.48 -7.64
N ILE A 214 10.29 -13.12 -7.11
CA ILE A 214 11.12 -12.03 -7.66
C ILE A 214 12.29 -12.50 -8.52
N ALA A 215 12.52 -13.81 -8.63
CA ALA A 215 13.68 -14.37 -9.30
C ALA A 215 13.79 -13.87 -10.75
N GLY A 216 14.97 -13.32 -11.10
CA GLY A 216 15.26 -12.85 -12.45
C GLY A 216 14.72 -11.45 -12.81
N LEU A 217 14.09 -10.73 -11.87
CA LEU A 217 13.52 -9.40 -12.12
C LEU A 217 14.51 -8.23 -11.97
N ALA A 218 15.72 -8.47 -11.45
CA ALA A 218 16.76 -7.47 -11.22
C ALA A 218 16.30 -6.29 -10.34
N LEU A 219 15.58 -6.59 -9.25
CA LEU A 219 14.98 -5.59 -8.37
C LEU A 219 16.04 -4.73 -7.65
N ASN A 220 17.23 -5.27 -7.37
CA ASN A 220 18.34 -4.52 -6.77
C ASN A 220 18.70 -3.32 -7.64
N GLN A 221 18.82 -3.56 -8.95
CA GLN A 221 19.19 -2.55 -9.93
C GLN A 221 18.08 -1.51 -10.06
N HIS A 222 16.83 -1.94 -10.05
CA HIS A 222 15.67 -1.04 -10.03
C HIS A 222 15.73 -0.07 -8.83
N TYR A 223 15.91 -0.59 -7.61
CA TYR A 223 16.00 0.26 -6.42
C TYR A 223 17.29 1.09 -6.36
N GLN A 224 18.40 0.62 -6.93
CA GLN A 224 19.62 1.42 -7.08
C GLN A 224 19.38 2.63 -8.00
N GLN A 225 18.68 2.44 -9.12
CA GLN A 225 18.29 3.54 -10.00
C GLN A 225 17.33 4.50 -9.30
N LEU A 226 16.36 3.99 -8.55
CA LEU A 226 15.43 4.82 -7.78
C LEU A 226 16.16 5.64 -6.71
N THR A 227 17.13 5.04 -6.01
CA THR A 227 17.98 5.73 -5.03
C THR A 227 18.71 6.91 -5.69
N ASN A 228 19.28 6.72 -6.88
CA ASN A 228 19.95 7.79 -7.63
C ASN A 228 19.01 8.90 -8.09
N LYS A 229 17.75 8.58 -8.41
CA LYS A 229 16.72 9.58 -8.75
C LYS A 229 16.34 10.40 -7.52
N LEU A 230 16.04 9.72 -6.40
CA LEU A 230 15.62 10.38 -5.14
C LEU A 230 16.74 11.25 -4.54
N ALA A 231 18.01 10.86 -4.69
CA ALA A 231 19.14 11.68 -4.26
C ALA A 231 19.09 13.10 -4.87
N LYS A 232 18.72 13.20 -6.16
CA LYS A 232 18.67 14.48 -6.89
C LYS A 232 17.48 15.36 -6.51
N VAL A 233 16.39 14.76 -6.03
CA VAL A 233 15.20 15.51 -5.60
C VAL A 233 15.48 16.27 -4.31
N SER A 234 16.17 15.63 -3.37
CA SER A 234 16.32 16.10 -1.99
C SER A 234 17.01 17.47 -1.83
N GLU A 235 17.71 17.96 -2.86
CA GLU A 235 18.44 19.22 -2.83
C GLU A 235 17.56 20.47 -2.94
N ALA A 236 16.34 20.34 -3.49
CA ALA A 236 15.48 21.47 -3.85
C ALA A 236 14.16 21.57 -3.05
N LEU A 237 13.92 20.69 -2.08
CA LEU A 237 12.63 20.56 -1.40
C LEU A 237 12.43 21.49 -0.19
N PRO A 238 11.19 21.92 0.09
CA PRO A 238 10.81 22.49 1.39
C PRO A 238 11.13 21.53 2.56
N GLN A 239 11.41 22.07 3.74
CA GLN A 239 11.84 21.27 4.91
C GLN A 239 10.82 20.19 5.34
N SER A 240 9.52 20.47 5.22
CA SER A 240 8.45 19.51 5.54
C SER A 240 8.53 18.26 4.66
N GLU A 241 8.82 18.45 3.37
CA GLU A 241 8.91 17.37 2.39
C GLU A 241 10.31 16.73 2.37
N LYS A 242 11.33 17.48 2.77
CA LYS A 242 12.69 16.95 2.90
C LYS A 242 12.74 15.70 3.78
N SER A 243 12.06 15.71 4.93
CA SER A 243 12.03 14.54 5.83
C SER A 243 11.35 13.32 5.19
N LEU A 244 10.28 13.54 4.40
CA LEU A 244 9.59 12.52 3.63
C LEU A 244 10.52 11.89 2.57
N PHE A 245 11.21 12.73 1.80
CA PHE A 245 12.10 12.25 0.74
C PHE A 245 13.41 11.68 1.28
N GLU A 246 13.89 12.12 2.44
CA GLU A 246 15.01 11.47 3.15
C GLU A 246 14.62 10.05 3.61
N PHE A 247 13.41 9.86 4.13
CA PHE A 247 12.88 8.53 4.46
C PHE A 247 12.82 7.63 3.20
N TYR A 248 12.24 8.14 2.10
CA TYR A 248 12.14 7.35 0.88
C TYR A 248 13.49 7.10 0.21
N TYR A 249 14.43 8.05 0.22
CA TYR A 249 15.81 7.82 -0.21
C TYR A 249 16.44 6.67 0.58
N GLN A 250 16.29 6.70 1.91
CA GLN A 250 16.83 5.66 2.78
C GLN A 250 16.14 4.30 2.55
N LEU A 251 14.83 4.28 2.28
CA LEU A 251 14.08 3.07 1.92
C LEU A 251 14.60 2.48 0.60
N ALA A 252 14.77 3.30 -0.43
CA ALA A 252 15.32 2.85 -1.71
C ALA A 252 16.74 2.29 -1.55
N LEU A 253 17.58 2.91 -0.71
CA LEU A 253 18.92 2.41 -0.41
C LEU A 253 18.88 1.03 0.28
N VAL A 254 18.02 0.87 1.28
CA VAL A 254 17.79 -0.43 1.96
C VAL A 254 17.35 -1.48 0.94
N LEU A 255 16.36 -1.18 0.09
CA LEU A 255 15.84 -2.12 -0.90
C LEU A 255 16.87 -2.44 -1.99
N SER A 256 17.75 -1.50 -2.36
CA SER A 256 18.83 -1.75 -3.32
C SER A 256 19.85 -2.79 -2.83
N GLN A 257 19.99 -2.93 -1.51
CA GLN A 257 20.85 -3.92 -0.87
C GLN A 257 20.09 -5.21 -0.55
N LYS A 258 18.81 -5.11 -0.18
CA LYS A 258 18.04 -6.20 0.42
C LYS A 258 17.24 -7.02 -0.58
N ALA A 259 16.79 -6.43 -1.70
CA ALA A 259 15.76 -7.01 -2.56
C ALA A 259 16.04 -8.47 -2.96
N GLU A 260 17.24 -8.77 -3.44
CA GLU A 260 17.64 -10.14 -3.82
C GLU A 260 18.70 -10.74 -2.86
N LEU A 261 18.80 -10.24 -1.62
CA LEU A 261 19.79 -10.76 -0.67
C LEU A 261 19.61 -12.26 -0.40
N GLY A 262 18.36 -12.73 -0.25
CA GLY A 262 18.05 -14.16 -0.03
C GLY A 262 18.47 -15.02 -1.22
N LEU A 263 18.14 -14.59 -2.45
CA LEU A 263 18.58 -15.23 -3.69
C LEU A 263 20.12 -15.32 -3.80
N ASN A 264 20.83 -14.25 -3.46
CA ASN A 264 22.30 -14.24 -3.51
C ASN A 264 22.94 -15.14 -2.44
N ILE A 265 22.35 -15.19 -1.23
CA ILE A 265 22.77 -16.13 -0.18
C ILE A 265 22.53 -17.57 -0.63
N MET A 266 21.36 -17.87 -1.18
CA MET A 266 21.01 -19.19 -1.72
C MET A 266 21.96 -19.62 -2.84
N ASN A 267 22.31 -18.69 -3.75
CA ASN A 267 23.26 -18.95 -4.83
C ASN A 267 24.67 -19.26 -4.28
N ALA A 268 25.14 -18.50 -3.29
CA ALA A 268 26.43 -18.79 -2.63
C ALA A 268 26.41 -20.15 -1.92
N TYR A 269 25.32 -20.45 -1.22
CA TYR A 269 25.14 -21.70 -0.48
C TYR A 269 25.15 -22.92 -1.40
N THR A 270 24.29 -22.93 -2.43
CA THR A 270 24.14 -24.05 -3.38
C THR A 270 25.43 -24.34 -4.14
N ASN A 271 26.21 -23.30 -4.47
CA ASN A 271 27.48 -23.46 -5.18
C ASN A 271 28.69 -23.62 -4.25
N ASN A 272 28.50 -23.64 -2.93
CA ASN A 272 29.57 -23.62 -1.93
C ASN A 272 30.60 -22.49 -2.17
N ASP A 273 30.12 -21.33 -2.64
CA ASP A 273 30.93 -20.17 -2.99
C ASP A 273 31.19 -19.30 -1.76
N GLN A 274 32.36 -19.51 -1.14
CA GLN A 274 32.78 -18.76 0.05
C GLN A 274 33.05 -17.29 -0.21
N ALA A 275 33.50 -16.92 -1.42
CA ALA A 275 33.76 -15.52 -1.74
C ALA A 275 32.44 -14.74 -1.90
N LEU A 276 31.46 -15.35 -2.58
CA LEU A 276 30.13 -14.77 -2.69
C LEU A 276 29.44 -14.70 -1.33
N MET A 277 29.55 -15.74 -0.50
CA MET A 277 28.99 -15.73 0.86
C MET A 277 29.61 -14.62 1.73
N ALA A 278 30.94 -14.44 1.66
CA ALA A 278 31.62 -13.34 2.35
C ALA A 278 31.14 -11.96 1.87
N THR A 279 30.86 -11.83 0.57
CA THR A 279 30.25 -10.61 0.02
C THR A 279 28.86 -10.36 0.62
N GLN A 280 28.02 -11.40 0.72
CA GLN A 280 26.68 -11.26 1.33
C GLN A 280 26.75 -10.96 2.83
N LEU A 281 27.74 -11.48 3.55
CA LEU A 281 27.97 -11.12 4.94
C LEU A 281 28.26 -9.61 5.10
N GLU A 282 29.08 -9.02 4.23
CA GLU A 282 29.32 -7.57 4.25
C GLU A 282 28.06 -6.78 3.85
N THR A 283 27.28 -7.29 2.91
CA THR A 283 25.96 -6.72 2.58
C THR A 283 25.03 -6.71 3.81
N VAL A 284 24.95 -7.81 4.57
CA VAL A 284 24.14 -7.89 5.80
C VAL A 284 24.61 -6.87 6.84
N LYS A 285 25.91 -6.74 7.08
CA LYS A 285 26.47 -5.74 8.01
C LYS A 285 26.17 -4.30 7.59
N SER A 286 26.23 -4.04 6.27
CA SER A 286 25.79 -2.75 5.71
C SER A 286 24.30 -2.54 5.94
N LEU A 287 23.50 -3.56 5.67
CA LEU A 287 22.04 -3.52 5.77
C LEU A 287 21.56 -3.27 7.20
N GLN A 288 22.21 -3.85 8.21
CA GLN A 288 21.90 -3.55 9.62
C GLN A 288 22.00 -2.05 9.93
N ARG A 289 23.01 -1.37 9.39
CA ARG A 289 23.19 0.09 9.57
C ARG A 289 22.16 0.89 8.79
N THR A 290 21.90 0.54 7.53
CA THR A 290 20.95 1.26 6.68
C THR A 290 19.50 1.07 7.14
N VAL A 291 19.13 -0.10 7.66
CA VAL A 291 17.81 -0.35 8.27
C VAL A 291 17.66 0.40 9.59
N ALA A 292 18.72 0.46 10.42
CA ALA A 292 18.69 1.25 11.64
C ALA A 292 18.46 2.74 11.34
N GLU A 293 19.13 3.28 10.31
CA GLU A 293 18.90 4.65 9.85
C GLU A 293 17.49 4.85 9.28
N LEU A 294 16.98 3.89 8.48
CA LEU A 294 15.60 3.92 7.97
C LEU A 294 14.59 4.04 9.12
N ARG A 295 14.76 3.23 10.17
CA ARG A 295 13.92 3.29 11.38
C ARG A 295 13.98 4.69 12.03
N LEU A 296 15.16 5.30 12.13
CA LEU A 296 15.31 6.63 12.72
C LEU A 296 14.59 7.71 11.90
N ARG A 297 14.72 7.66 10.57
CA ARG A 297 14.02 8.58 9.63
C ARG A 297 12.51 8.40 9.71
N HIS A 298 12.03 7.16 9.68
CA HIS A 298 10.61 6.85 9.80
C HIS A 298 10.06 7.32 11.15
N ARG A 299 10.82 7.15 12.24
CA ARG A 299 10.44 7.65 13.57
C ARG A 299 10.25 9.17 13.58
N GLN A 300 11.21 9.89 13.02
CA GLN A 300 11.14 11.35 12.95
C GLN A 300 9.90 11.79 12.18
N LEU A 301 9.61 11.15 11.05
CA LEU A 301 8.42 11.43 10.23
C LEU A 301 7.12 11.05 10.94
N TRP A 302 7.10 9.93 11.65
CA TRP A 302 5.93 9.53 12.44
C TRP A 302 5.58 10.58 13.48
N PHE A 303 6.57 11.04 14.27
CA PHE A 303 6.33 12.01 15.34
C PHE A 303 6.13 13.45 14.82
N SER A 304 6.34 13.73 13.53
CA SER A 304 5.90 14.99 12.92
C SER A 304 4.42 14.97 12.55
N ASP A 305 3.91 13.81 12.11
CA ASP A 305 2.59 13.71 11.46
C ASP A 305 1.53 13.06 12.36
N TYR A 306 1.94 12.22 13.32
CA TYR A 306 1.07 11.40 14.14
C TYR A 306 1.36 11.56 15.64
N LYS A 307 0.39 11.12 16.46
CA LYS A 307 0.60 10.93 17.90
C LYS A 307 1.51 9.71 18.14
N ALA A 308 2.01 9.57 19.37
CA ALA A 308 2.94 8.51 19.72
C ALA A 308 2.39 7.07 19.52
N PHE A 309 1.10 6.87 19.76
CA PHE A 309 0.45 5.55 19.65
C PHE A 309 0.43 5.06 18.20
N GLY A 310 0.86 3.81 17.99
CA GLY A 310 1.06 3.19 16.69
C GLY A 310 2.53 3.10 16.28
N TRP A 311 3.40 4.00 16.77
CA TRP A 311 4.83 3.91 16.51
C TRP A 311 5.43 2.64 17.13
N GLU A 312 4.99 2.23 18.32
CA GLU A 312 5.48 1.02 18.98
C GLU A 312 5.30 -0.23 18.11
N VAL A 313 4.26 -0.27 17.27
CA VAL A 313 4.05 -1.37 16.32
C VAL A 313 5.15 -1.37 15.26
N LEU A 314 5.42 -0.24 14.63
CA LEU A 314 6.49 -0.12 13.63
C LEU A 314 7.88 -0.36 14.26
N ASP A 315 8.07 0.09 15.50
CA ASP A 315 9.32 -0.11 16.24
C ASP A 315 9.58 -1.60 16.48
N ILE A 316 8.55 -2.37 16.87
CA ILE A 316 8.60 -3.83 16.97
C ILE A 316 8.93 -4.46 15.61
N ARG A 317 8.32 -3.99 14.52
CA ARG A 317 8.60 -4.52 13.16
C ARG A 317 10.06 -4.31 12.76
N TYR A 318 10.59 -3.11 12.95
CA TYR A 318 12.00 -2.80 12.68
C TYR A 318 12.93 -3.57 13.62
N GLY A 319 12.60 -3.69 14.91
CA GLY A 319 13.38 -4.46 15.88
C GLY A 319 13.45 -5.95 15.51
N GLY A 320 12.33 -6.52 15.05
CA GLY A 320 12.28 -7.86 14.49
C GLY A 320 13.19 -8.02 13.28
N LEU A 321 13.08 -7.12 12.29
CA LEU A 321 13.95 -7.14 11.11
C LEU A 321 15.44 -7.04 11.46
N LEU A 322 15.82 -6.12 12.34
CA LEU A 322 17.22 -5.95 12.77
C LEU A 322 17.75 -7.20 13.49
N THR A 323 16.94 -7.82 14.34
CA THR A 323 17.31 -9.07 15.05
C THR A 323 17.43 -10.25 14.09
N ARG A 324 16.58 -10.30 13.06
CA ARG A 324 16.66 -11.32 12.01
C ARG A 324 17.90 -11.14 11.13
N LEU A 325 18.27 -9.90 10.78
CA LEU A 325 19.53 -9.60 10.11
C LEU A 325 20.76 -10.01 10.95
N ASP A 326 20.70 -9.83 12.27
CA ASP A 326 21.73 -10.33 13.18
C ASP A 326 21.82 -11.87 13.16
N THR A 327 20.69 -12.57 13.15
CA THR A 327 20.68 -14.03 12.98
C THR A 327 21.23 -14.46 11.62
N THR A 328 20.87 -13.77 10.54
CA THR A 328 21.45 -14.01 9.21
C THR A 328 22.96 -13.86 9.25
N ARG A 329 23.47 -12.77 9.84
CA ARG A 329 24.90 -12.53 10.01
C ARG A 329 25.58 -13.70 10.74
N PHE A 330 25.05 -14.10 11.89
CA PHE A 330 25.57 -15.22 12.67
C PHE A 330 25.65 -16.53 11.85
N LYS A 331 24.60 -16.84 11.09
CA LYS A 331 24.55 -18.04 10.23
C LYS A 331 25.60 -17.98 9.12
N LEU A 332 25.77 -16.82 8.47
CA LEU A 332 26.79 -16.68 7.41
C LEU A 332 28.22 -16.74 7.97
N GLU A 333 28.47 -16.17 9.14
CA GLU A 333 29.77 -16.23 9.83
C GLU A 333 30.13 -17.67 10.20
N ASN A 334 29.21 -18.44 10.78
CA ASN A 334 29.43 -19.85 11.09
C ASN A 334 29.62 -20.69 9.83
N TRP A 335 28.82 -20.43 8.79
CA TRP A 335 28.97 -21.10 7.52
C TRP A 335 30.36 -20.89 6.94
N LEU A 336 30.88 -19.65 6.95
CA LEU A 336 32.24 -19.33 6.51
C LEU A 336 33.31 -19.99 7.39
N ALA A 337 33.09 -20.09 8.70
CA ALA A 337 33.99 -20.72 9.67
C ALA A 337 34.05 -22.26 9.57
N GLY A 338 33.16 -22.88 8.78
CA GLY A 338 33.20 -24.31 8.48
C GLY A 338 31.93 -25.08 8.82
N ASP A 339 30.94 -24.46 9.48
CA ASP A 339 29.62 -25.07 9.70
C ASP A 339 28.77 -24.93 8.43
N ARG A 340 29.05 -25.76 7.43
CA ARG A 340 28.55 -25.60 6.06
C ARG A 340 27.04 -25.82 5.88
N ILE A 341 26.25 -25.93 6.94
CA ILE A 341 24.81 -26.18 6.88
C ILE A 341 24.03 -24.96 7.39
N ILE A 342 23.10 -24.46 6.57
CA ILE A 342 22.08 -23.50 6.98
C ILE A 342 20.72 -24.11 6.67
N SER A 343 20.08 -24.72 7.68
CA SER A 343 18.84 -25.50 7.50
C SER A 343 17.73 -24.72 6.80
N GLU A 344 17.62 -23.42 7.04
CA GLU A 344 16.64 -22.56 6.37
C GLU A 344 16.80 -22.52 4.84
N LEU A 345 18.02 -22.74 4.33
CA LEU A 345 18.36 -22.75 2.90
C LEU A 345 18.26 -24.15 2.28
N GLU A 346 18.10 -25.21 3.06
CA GLU A 346 17.85 -26.58 2.56
C GLU A 346 16.39 -26.78 2.14
N GLU A 347 15.50 -25.91 2.62
CA GLU A 347 14.08 -25.97 2.28
C GLU A 347 13.82 -25.44 0.86
N ILE A 348 13.01 -26.17 0.11
CA ILE A 348 12.58 -25.76 -1.24
C ILE A 348 11.71 -24.51 -1.12
N LYS A 349 12.17 -23.41 -1.70
CA LYS A 349 11.39 -22.17 -1.77
C LYS A 349 10.33 -22.32 -2.85
N LEU A 350 9.09 -21.96 -2.51
CA LEU A 350 7.95 -21.94 -3.43
C LEU A 350 7.59 -20.50 -3.79
N GLU A 351 6.85 -20.32 -4.87
CA GLU A 351 6.18 -19.03 -5.13
C GLU A 351 5.22 -18.72 -3.97
N HIS A 352 5.18 -17.46 -3.55
CA HIS A 352 4.27 -17.06 -2.48
C HIS A 352 2.81 -17.18 -2.96
N ASP A 353 1.96 -17.81 -2.17
CA ASP A 353 0.53 -18.03 -2.42
C ASP A 353 -0.37 -16.84 -1.95
N GLY A 354 0.20 -15.64 -1.89
CA GLY A 354 -0.45 -14.45 -1.35
C GLY A 354 -1.49 -13.86 -2.31
N PHE A 355 -2.12 -12.76 -1.88
CA PHE A 355 -3.06 -12.03 -2.73
C PHE A 355 -2.37 -11.61 -4.03
N GLY A 356 -2.92 -12.03 -5.19
CA GLY A 356 -2.34 -11.74 -6.50
C GLY A 356 -1.36 -12.79 -7.04
N SER A 357 -1.12 -13.89 -6.31
CA SER A 357 -0.23 -14.96 -6.79
C SER A 357 -0.69 -15.53 -8.14
N GLY A 358 0.27 -15.79 -9.03
CA GLY A 358 0.03 -16.32 -10.37
C GLY A 358 -0.57 -15.33 -11.38
N GLN A 359 -0.88 -14.09 -10.97
CA GLN A 359 -1.43 -13.08 -11.87
C GLN A 359 -0.31 -12.33 -12.60
N SER A 360 -0.37 -12.29 -13.93
CA SER A 360 0.57 -11.52 -14.75
C SER A 360 0.56 -10.04 -14.35
N GLY A 361 1.76 -9.46 -14.16
CA GLY A 361 1.90 -8.07 -13.75
C GLY A 361 1.58 -7.81 -12.26
N HIS A 362 1.55 -8.85 -11.42
CA HIS A 362 1.34 -8.72 -9.98
C HIS A 362 2.33 -9.60 -9.19
N LEU A 363 3.17 -8.99 -8.35
CA LEU A 363 4.15 -9.71 -7.52
C LEU A 363 3.65 -10.06 -6.11
N GLY A 364 2.37 -9.81 -5.84
CA GLY A 364 1.75 -10.05 -4.54
C GLY A 364 1.63 -8.83 -3.62
N ARG A 365 0.72 -8.95 -2.66
CA ARG A 365 0.50 -8.04 -1.52
C ARG A 365 0.01 -8.86 -0.34
N ASN A 366 0.52 -8.59 0.87
CA ASN A 366 0.11 -9.27 2.10
C ASN A 366 0.23 -8.37 3.33
N LEU A 367 -0.34 -8.84 4.45
CA LEU A 367 -0.14 -8.24 5.76
C LEU A 367 1.25 -8.57 6.31
N TYR A 368 1.80 -7.70 7.14
CA TYR A 368 3.12 -7.87 7.75
C TYR A 368 3.35 -9.27 8.31
N GLN A 369 2.39 -9.81 9.07
CA GLN A 369 2.52 -11.13 9.69
C GLN A 369 2.72 -12.28 8.69
N GLN A 370 2.17 -12.16 7.49
CA GLN A 370 2.28 -13.16 6.41
C GLN A 370 3.57 -13.00 5.61
N ILE A 371 4.19 -11.83 5.66
CA ILE A 371 5.44 -11.53 4.95
C ILE A 371 6.66 -12.02 5.74
N VAL A 372 6.64 -11.84 7.07
CA VAL A 372 7.85 -12.02 7.88
C VAL A 372 8.11 -13.46 8.31
N SER A 373 7.08 -14.30 8.37
CA SER A 373 7.22 -15.68 8.82
C SER A 373 6.08 -16.56 8.33
N PRO A 374 6.35 -17.82 7.93
CA PRO A 374 5.30 -18.82 7.75
C PRO A 374 4.79 -19.38 9.09
N SER A 375 5.45 -19.03 10.21
CA SER A 375 5.07 -19.46 11.55
C SER A 375 4.03 -18.51 12.16
N LYS A 376 3.20 -19.03 13.08
CA LYS A 376 2.26 -18.19 13.83
C LYS A 376 3.00 -17.17 14.69
N LEU A 377 2.72 -15.88 14.46
CA LEU A 377 3.13 -14.77 15.33
C LEU A 377 2.04 -14.35 16.31
N SER A 378 0.78 -14.59 15.98
CA SER A 378 -0.37 -14.30 16.82
C SER A 378 -1.48 -15.33 16.59
N GLY A 379 -2.37 -15.47 17.59
CA GLY A 379 -3.41 -16.52 17.61
C GLY A 379 -2.90 -17.85 18.18
N VAL A 380 -3.83 -18.67 18.70
CA VAL A 380 -3.58 -20.05 19.17
C VAL A 380 -3.86 -21.03 18.04
#